data_AF-A0AAD6PL81-F1
#
_entry.id   AF-A0AAD6PL81-F1
#
_cell.length_a   1.000
_cell.length_b   1.000
_cell.length_c   1.000
_cell.angle_alpha   90.00
_cell.angle_beta   90.00
_cell.angle_gamma   90.00
#
_symmetry.space_group_name_H-M   'P 1'
#
loop_
_entity.id
_entity.type
_entity.pdbx_description
1 polymer ?
#
loop_
_entity_poly.entity_id
_entity_poly.type
_entity_poly.pdbx_seq_one_letter_code
_entity_poly.pdbx_strand_id
1 'polypeptide(L)'
;MPTVSVGRDRLFSALGKSYSQEEFEDLCFKFGIELDDVTTEKAIIRKERHLDEEDGGVGDDDEEIIYKIEVPANRYDLLCLEGIAQALRVFNEEQQTPTYTLAGIPKDSMLKMHVKPQTSSIRPFVVCAVLRDITFDEASYNSFIDLQDKLHQNICRRRTLVAIGTHDLDTLQGPFTYEALSPKKHKFCATETGNLCYDIYFEKSFRADELMEFYKSDMKLKKFLHIIENSPVFPVIYDSKRTVLSLPPIINGAHSAITLKTKNVFIECTATDLTKANIVLNTVVTTFSAYCQRKFEVEPVEVIYSDGRSFVYPDLSVYNMEVPLSYITGTIGVSLEAEKVFLIPVVLTLVTNFVHTCAFI
;
A
#
# COMPACT_ATOMS: atom_id res chain seq x y z
N MET A 1 0.75 -19.64 0.11
CA MET A 1 1.19 -18.43 -0.63
C MET A 1 0.83 -17.21 0.22
N PRO A 2 0.89 -15.91 -0.18
CA PRO A 2 0.22 -14.87 0.60
C PRO A 2 -1.27 -15.16 0.73
N THR A 3 -1.80 -15.12 1.94
CA THR A 3 -3.23 -15.33 2.22
C THR A 3 -3.88 -13.99 2.58
N VAL A 4 -5.04 -13.71 2.00
CA VAL A 4 -5.83 -12.51 2.23
C VAL A 4 -7.15 -12.91 2.87
N SER A 5 -7.35 -12.50 4.13
CA SER A 5 -8.63 -12.64 4.82
C SER A 5 -9.57 -11.51 4.42
N VAL A 6 -10.75 -11.83 3.89
CA VAL A 6 -11.77 -10.86 3.47
C VAL A 6 -13.14 -11.27 3.97
N GLY A 7 -13.96 -10.30 4.38
CA GLY A 7 -15.37 -10.54 4.73
C GLY A 7 -16.16 -10.93 3.48
N ARG A 8 -16.84 -12.07 3.51
CA ARG A 8 -17.59 -12.63 2.37
C ARG A 8 -18.62 -11.65 1.83
N ASP A 9 -19.47 -11.13 2.72
CA ASP A 9 -20.60 -10.28 2.30
C ASP A 9 -20.10 -8.94 1.75
N ARG A 10 -19.00 -8.43 2.29
CA ARG A 10 -18.31 -7.24 1.76
C ARG A 10 -17.68 -7.51 0.41
N LEU A 11 -17.02 -8.66 0.23
CA LEU A 11 -16.46 -9.06 -1.05
C LEU A 11 -17.57 -9.18 -2.11
N PHE A 12 -18.68 -9.82 -1.78
CA PHE A 12 -19.82 -9.98 -2.69
C PHE A 12 -20.49 -8.64 -3.01
N SER A 13 -20.61 -7.76 -2.01
CA SER A 13 -21.06 -6.38 -2.24
C SER A 13 -20.13 -5.63 -3.19
N ALA A 14 -18.81 -5.77 -3.02
CA ALA A 14 -17.83 -5.18 -3.92
C ALA A 14 -17.87 -5.79 -5.33
N LEU A 15 -18.17 -7.08 -5.47
CA LEU A 15 -18.37 -7.74 -6.76
C LEU A 15 -19.71 -7.36 -7.41
N GLY A 16 -20.67 -6.84 -6.63
CA GLY A 16 -22.01 -6.47 -7.11
C GLY A 16 -22.96 -7.66 -7.27
N LYS A 17 -22.56 -8.86 -6.83
CA LYS A 17 -23.39 -10.07 -6.83
C LYS A 17 -22.96 -11.03 -5.73
N SER A 18 -23.92 -11.81 -5.25
CA SER A 18 -23.69 -12.87 -4.29
C SER A 18 -23.38 -14.18 -5.01
N TYR A 19 -22.48 -14.97 -4.43
CA TYR A 19 -22.13 -16.30 -4.93
C TYR A 19 -22.43 -17.34 -3.86
N SER A 20 -22.79 -18.55 -4.27
CA SER A 20 -22.58 -19.72 -3.42
C SER A 20 -21.07 -19.98 -3.25
N GLN A 21 -20.71 -20.76 -2.24
CA GLN A 21 -19.31 -21.11 -2.01
C GLN A 21 -18.71 -21.86 -3.22
N GLU A 22 -19.44 -22.83 -3.79
CA GLU A 22 -18.98 -23.60 -4.97
C GLU A 22 -18.78 -22.70 -6.20
N GLU A 23 -19.70 -21.76 -6.46
CA GLU A 23 -19.55 -20.80 -7.56
C GLU A 23 -18.35 -19.86 -7.35
N PHE A 24 -18.06 -19.48 -6.10
CA PHE A 24 -16.91 -18.64 -5.79
C PHE A 24 -15.59 -19.41 -5.88
N GLU A 25 -15.56 -20.68 -5.44
CA GLU A 25 -14.42 -21.59 -5.61
C GLU A 25 -14.08 -21.80 -7.10
N ASP A 26 -15.08 -22.05 -7.94
CA ASP A 26 -14.90 -22.17 -9.39
C ASP A 26 -14.39 -20.86 -10.02
N LEU A 27 -14.88 -19.70 -9.58
CA LEU A 27 -14.37 -18.40 -10.02
C LEU A 27 -12.90 -18.20 -9.63
N CYS A 28 -12.55 -18.48 -8.37
CA CYS A 28 -11.17 -18.43 -7.88
C CYS A 28 -10.26 -19.31 -8.72
N PHE A 29 -10.67 -20.56 -8.95
CA PHE A 29 -9.91 -21.53 -9.76
C PHE A 29 -9.68 -21.04 -11.20
N LYS A 30 -10.73 -20.51 -11.86
CA LYS A 30 -10.63 -19.95 -13.22
C LYS A 30 -9.69 -18.75 -13.31
N PHE A 31 -9.68 -17.90 -12.27
CA PHE A 31 -8.81 -16.73 -12.20
C PHE A 31 -7.36 -17.08 -11.83
N GLY A 32 -7.13 -18.19 -11.13
CA GLY A 32 -5.81 -18.62 -10.63
C GLY A 32 -5.50 -18.18 -9.20
N ILE A 33 -6.54 -18.02 -8.37
CA ILE A 33 -6.46 -17.86 -6.91
C ILE A 33 -7.20 -19.02 -6.23
N GLU A 34 -7.00 -19.22 -4.93
CA GLU A 34 -7.60 -20.36 -4.22
C GLU A 34 -8.33 -19.89 -2.96
N LEU A 35 -9.56 -20.38 -2.75
CA LEU A 35 -10.25 -20.24 -1.47
C LEU A 35 -9.72 -21.35 -0.54
N ASP A 36 -8.80 -21.00 0.35
CA ASP A 36 -8.09 -21.95 1.21
C ASP A 36 -8.92 -22.37 2.42
N ASP A 37 -9.63 -21.42 3.04
CA ASP A 37 -10.38 -21.68 4.26
C ASP A 37 -11.55 -20.69 4.41
N VAL A 38 -12.63 -21.16 5.06
CA VAL A 38 -13.81 -20.36 5.39
C VAL A 38 -13.98 -20.39 6.89
N THR A 39 -13.88 -19.23 7.52
CA THR A 39 -13.95 -19.10 8.99
C THR A 39 -14.92 -17.99 9.36
N THR A 40 -15.20 -17.81 10.65
CA THR A 40 -15.96 -16.65 11.16
C THR A 40 -15.05 -15.76 11.98
N GLU A 41 -15.37 -14.47 12.07
CA GLU A 41 -14.58 -13.50 12.85
C GLU A 41 -14.41 -13.97 14.31
N LYS A 42 -15.47 -14.53 14.93
CA LYS A 42 -15.40 -15.11 16.28
C LYS A 42 -14.42 -16.28 16.35
N ALA A 43 -14.39 -17.17 15.36
CA ALA A 43 -13.46 -18.30 15.32
C ALA A 43 -12.00 -17.83 15.22
N ILE A 44 -11.73 -16.76 14.46
CA ILE A 44 -10.40 -16.15 14.37
C ILE A 44 -9.99 -15.56 15.72
N ILE A 45 -10.85 -14.73 16.34
CA ILE A 45 -10.58 -14.10 17.64
C ILE A 45 -10.34 -15.15 18.73
N ARG A 46 -11.13 -16.23 18.76
CA ARG A 46 -10.95 -17.35 19.71
C ARG A 46 -9.59 -18.02 19.54
N LYS A 47 -9.19 -18.28 18.28
CA LYS A 47 -7.91 -18.92 17.94
C LYS A 47 -6.72 -18.02 18.28
N GLU A 48 -6.82 -16.72 18.02
CA GLU A 48 -5.75 -15.75 18.34
C GLU A 48 -5.60 -15.51 19.84
N ARG A 49 -6.69 -15.64 20.63
CA ARG A 49 -6.68 -15.44 22.08
C ARG A 49 -6.44 -16.72 22.88
N HIS A 50 -6.21 -17.87 22.23
CA HIS A 50 -6.05 -19.18 22.87
C HIS A 50 -7.19 -19.51 23.86
N LEU A 51 -8.44 -19.19 23.50
CA LEU A 51 -9.61 -19.53 24.30
C LEU A 51 -10.14 -20.90 23.88
N ASP A 52 -10.37 -21.79 24.85
CA ASP A 52 -10.89 -23.15 24.63
C ASP A 52 -12.35 -23.14 24.13
N GLU A 53 -12.77 -24.23 23.48
CA GLU A 53 -14.06 -24.36 22.78
C GLU A 53 -15.31 -24.33 23.69
N GLU A 54 -15.16 -24.36 25.02
CA GLU A 54 -16.25 -24.67 25.96
C GLU A 54 -16.88 -23.49 26.73
N ASP A 55 -16.53 -22.23 26.50
CA ASP A 55 -17.24 -21.12 27.18
C ASP A 55 -18.40 -20.58 26.33
N GLY A 56 -19.52 -21.31 26.40
CA GLY A 56 -20.78 -20.98 25.76
C GLY A 56 -21.50 -19.82 26.44
N GLY A 57 -21.47 -18.63 25.83
CA GLY A 57 -22.33 -17.54 26.29
C GLY A 57 -22.12 -16.17 25.68
N VAL A 58 -22.25 -15.99 24.35
CA VAL A 58 -22.58 -14.67 23.77
C VAL A 58 -23.32 -14.84 22.43
N GLY A 59 -24.59 -14.39 22.39
CA GLY A 59 -25.44 -13.94 21.27
C GLY A 59 -25.25 -14.49 19.84
N ASP A 60 -26.35 -14.98 19.27
CA ASP A 60 -26.50 -15.62 17.95
C ASP A 60 -26.77 -14.64 16.79
N ASP A 61 -26.46 -13.35 16.95
CA ASP A 61 -26.68 -12.34 15.89
C ASP A 61 -25.33 -11.72 15.49
N ASP A 62 -25.05 -11.75 14.18
CA ASP A 62 -23.92 -11.16 13.44
C ASP A 62 -22.56 -11.87 13.51
N GLU A 63 -22.45 -13.08 12.94
CA GLU A 63 -21.15 -13.67 12.59
C GLU A 63 -20.73 -13.32 11.15
N GLU A 64 -19.79 -12.37 10.99
CA GLU A 64 -19.19 -12.09 9.69
C GLU A 64 -18.38 -13.32 9.23
N ILE A 65 -18.75 -13.87 8.07
CA ILE A 65 -18.03 -14.97 7.44
C ILE A 65 -16.79 -14.42 6.73
N ILE A 66 -15.63 -14.98 7.03
CA ILE A 66 -14.33 -14.58 6.51
C ILE A 66 -13.82 -15.66 5.55
N TYR A 67 -13.54 -15.24 4.32
CA TYR A 67 -12.83 -16.03 3.32
C TYR A 67 -11.34 -15.78 3.40
N LYS A 68 -10.55 -16.86 3.47
CA LYS A 68 -9.10 -16.80 3.34
C LYS A 68 -8.73 -17.20 1.92
N ILE A 69 -8.26 -16.23 1.15
CA ILE A 69 -7.94 -16.40 -0.26
C ILE A 69 -6.43 -16.40 -0.43
N GLU A 70 -5.86 -17.49 -0.95
CA GLU A 70 -4.47 -17.54 -1.36
C GLU A 70 -4.28 -16.89 -2.74
N VAL A 71 -3.31 -15.97 -2.82
CA VAL A 71 -3.00 -15.22 -4.04
C VAL A 71 -1.55 -15.41 -4.48
N PRO A 72 -1.24 -15.31 -5.79
CA PRO A 72 0.13 -15.40 -6.29
C PRO A 72 1.06 -14.33 -5.67
N ALA A 73 2.26 -14.74 -5.26
CA ALA A 73 3.22 -13.86 -4.58
C ALA A 73 3.76 -12.69 -5.45
N ASN A 74 3.56 -12.76 -6.76
CA ASN A 74 3.95 -11.75 -7.75
C ASN A 74 2.81 -10.76 -8.09
N ARG A 75 1.60 -10.96 -7.56
CA ARG A 75 0.43 -10.10 -7.80
C ARG A 75 0.11 -9.25 -6.58
N TYR A 76 0.90 -8.20 -6.38
CA TYR A 76 0.77 -7.29 -5.22
C TYR A 76 -0.54 -6.52 -5.20
N ASP A 77 -1.15 -6.33 -6.37
CA ASP A 77 -2.48 -5.75 -6.53
C ASP A 77 -3.58 -6.59 -5.88
N LEU A 78 -3.38 -7.90 -5.67
CA LEU A 78 -4.38 -8.81 -5.07
C LEU A 78 -4.27 -8.94 -3.54
N LEU A 79 -3.46 -8.13 -2.87
CA LEU A 79 -3.19 -8.27 -1.43
C LEU A 79 -4.29 -7.70 -0.51
N CYS A 80 -5.39 -7.20 -1.06
CA CYS A 80 -6.49 -6.57 -0.36
C CYS A 80 -7.84 -6.86 -1.04
N LEU A 81 -8.95 -6.61 -0.35
CA LEU A 81 -10.30 -6.85 -0.86
C LEU A 81 -10.57 -6.05 -2.14
N GLU A 82 -10.17 -4.77 -2.15
CA GLU A 82 -10.40 -3.85 -3.25
C GLU A 82 -9.74 -4.36 -4.53
N GLY A 83 -8.50 -4.82 -4.41
CA GLY A 83 -7.72 -5.35 -5.51
C GLY A 83 -8.27 -6.66 -6.05
N ILE A 84 -8.62 -7.61 -5.17
CA ILE A 84 -9.26 -8.87 -5.56
C ILE A 84 -10.59 -8.60 -6.26
N ALA A 85 -11.46 -7.79 -5.66
CA ALA A 85 -12.77 -7.49 -6.21
C ALA A 85 -12.65 -6.78 -7.57
N GLN A 86 -11.75 -5.80 -7.71
CA GLN A 86 -11.51 -5.13 -8.99
C GLN A 86 -11.00 -6.11 -10.06
N ALA A 87 -10.02 -6.95 -9.72
CA ALA A 87 -9.46 -7.90 -10.67
C ALA A 87 -10.50 -8.93 -11.13
N LEU A 88 -11.33 -9.45 -10.21
CA LEU A 88 -12.40 -10.39 -10.55
C LEU A 88 -13.51 -9.74 -11.39
N ARG A 89 -13.90 -8.48 -11.12
CA ARG A 89 -14.86 -7.75 -11.97
C ARG A 89 -14.32 -7.51 -13.37
N VAL A 90 -13.04 -7.16 -13.51
CA VAL A 90 -12.38 -7.01 -14.82
C VAL A 90 -12.29 -8.35 -15.53
N PHE A 91 -11.96 -9.42 -14.80
CA PHE A 91 -11.87 -10.77 -15.34
C PHE A 91 -13.20 -11.29 -15.87
N ASN A 92 -14.30 -11.01 -15.17
CA ASN A 92 -15.65 -11.37 -15.59
C ASN A 92 -16.26 -10.39 -16.61
N GLU A 93 -15.50 -9.42 -17.11
CA GLU A 93 -15.97 -8.38 -18.04
C GLU A 93 -17.11 -7.50 -17.48
N GLU A 94 -17.28 -7.48 -16.15
CA GLU A 94 -18.29 -6.68 -15.45
C GLU A 94 -17.84 -5.23 -15.24
N GLN A 95 -16.54 -4.98 -15.38
CA GLN A 95 -15.93 -3.66 -15.29
C GLN A 95 -14.82 -3.52 -16.31
N GLN A 96 -14.73 -2.35 -16.96
CA GLN A 96 -13.53 -2.00 -17.74
C GLN A 96 -12.32 -1.79 -16.82
N THR A 97 -11.13 -2.04 -17.36
CA THR A 97 -9.87 -1.73 -16.67
C THR A 97 -9.81 -0.24 -16.33
N PRO A 98 -9.66 0.13 -15.05
CA PRO A 98 -9.59 1.54 -14.69
C PRO A 98 -8.31 2.19 -15.22
N THR A 99 -8.43 3.44 -15.64
CA THR A 99 -7.28 4.26 -16.04
C THR A 99 -6.85 5.12 -14.86
N TYR A 100 -5.61 4.96 -14.43
CA TYR A 100 -5.03 5.75 -13.35
C TYR A 100 -4.32 6.97 -13.91
N THR A 101 -4.58 8.14 -13.34
CA THR A 101 -4.05 9.42 -13.84
C THR A 101 -3.46 10.27 -12.73
N LEU A 102 -2.55 11.17 -13.10
CA LEU A 102 -2.04 12.19 -12.19
C LEU A 102 -2.92 13.44 -12.30
N ALA A 103 -3.23 14.05 -11.15
CA ALA A 103 -3.90 15.35 -11.12
C ALA A 103 -3.03 16.40 -11.85
N GLY A 104 -3.68 17.25 -12.67
CA GLY A 104 -3.03 18.28 -13.49
C GLY A 104 -2.52 19.49 -12.69
N ILE A 105 -1.64 19.27 -11.70
CA ILE A 105 -1.08 20.32 -10.85
C ILE A 105 0.16 20.92 -11.52
N PRO A 106 0.27 22.25 -11.68
CA PRO A 106 1.47 22.89 -12.19
C PRO A 106 2.67 22.64 -11.28
N LYS A 107 3.86 22.46 -11.87
CA LYS A 107 5.10 22.15 -11.14
C LYS A 107 5.40 23.11 -9.97
N ASP A 108 5.12 24.40 -10.14
CA ASP A 108 5.37 25.41 -9.10
C ASP A 108 4.43 25.29 -7.89
N SER A 109 3.27 24.65 -8.07
CA SER A 109 2.26 24.42 -7.04
C SER A 109 2.29 23.00 -6.47
N MET A 110 3.10 22.10 -7.03
CA MET A 110 3.26 20.74 -6.50
C MET A 110 3.87 20.78 -5.11
N LEU A 111 3.42 19.86 -4.25
CA LEU A 111 4.11 19.58 -2.99
C LEU A 111 5.52 19.07 -3.29
N LYS A 112 6.46 19.48 -2.44
CA LYS A 112 7.89 19.18 -2.63
C LYS A 112 8.44 18.40 -1.46
N MET A 113 9.21 17.35 -1.77
CA MET A 113 10.02 16.58 -0.82
C MET A 113 11.49 16.80 -1.13
N HIS A 114 12.22 17.45 -0.23
CA HIS A 114 13.65 17.71 -0.39
C HIS A 114 14.51 16.66 0.30
N VAL A 115 15.29 15.92 -0.49
CA VAL A 115 16.17 14.85 0.01
C VAL A 115 17.55 15.41 0.32
N LYS A 116 18.01 15.26 1.57
CA LYS A 116 19.33 15.72 2.01
C LYS A 116 20.43 14.68 1.73
N PRO A 117 21.69 15.10 1.48
CA PRO A 117 22.77 14.19 1.11
C PRO A 117 23.04 13.06 2.12
N GLN A 118 22.79 13.30 3.40
CA GLN A 118 23.07 12.34 4.48
C GLN A 118 22.19 11.08 4.37
N THR A 119 21.05 11.16 3.69
CA THR A 119 20.14 10.00 3.51
C THR A 119 20.80 8.88 2.70
N SER A 120 21.75 9.21 1.80
CA SER A 120 22.45 8.23 0.96
C SER A 120 23.28 7.23 1.74
N SER A 121 23.69 7.54 2.98
CA SER A 121 24.46 6.60 3.82
C SER A 121 23.60 5.53 4.51
N ILE A 122 22.28 5.60 4.40
CA ILE A 122 21.38 4.64 5.05
C ILE A 122 20.25 4.17 4.14
N ARG A 123 19.42 5.08 3.63
CA ARG A 123 18.24 4.82 2.81
C ARG A 123 18.16 5.93 1.76
N PRO A 124 18.79 5.74 0.59
CA PRO A 124 19.02 6.81 -0.38
C PRO A 124 17.76 7.34 -1.08
N PHE A 125 16.65 6.61 -1.05
CA PHE A 125 15.49 6.91 -1.88
C PHE A 125 14.25 7.24 -1.05
N VAL A 126 13.44 8.18 -1.55
CA VAL A 126 12.07 8.41 -1.10
C VAL A 126 11.19 8.69 -2.32
N VAL A 127 9.98 8.14 -2.32
CA VAL A 127 8.93 8.42 -3.29
C VAL A 127 7.66 8.82 -2.55
N CYS A 128 6.87 9.73 -3.10
CA CYS A 128 5.73 10.31 -2.40
C CYS A 128 4.51 10.46 -3.33
N ALA A 129 3.32 10.47 -2.75
CA ALA A 129 2.06 10.76 -3.44
C ALA A 129 1.02 11.32 -2.46
N VAL A 130 -0.05 11.90 -2.99
CA VAL A 130 -1.22 12.30 -2.19
C VAL A 130 -2.50 11.70 -2.75
N LEU A 131 -3.32 11.13 -1.87
CA LEU A 131 -4.73 10.81 -2.14
C LEU A 131 -5.60 11.93 -1.56
N ARG A 132 -6.32 12.64 -2.42
CA ARG A 132 -7.19 13.77 -2.05
C ARG A 132 -8.63 13.33 -1.87
N ASP A 133 -9.28 13.91 -0.87
CA ASP A 133 -10.70 13.71 -0.58
C ASP A 133 -11.09 12.22 -0.50
N ILE A 134 -10.24 11.43 0.15
CA ILE A 134 -10.52 10.01 0.43
C ILE A 134 -11.64 9.90 1.46
N THR A 135 -12.49 8.90 1.28
CA THR A 135 -13.53 8.56 2.24
C THR A 135 -13.28 7.17 2.78
N PHE A 136 -12.93 7.10 4.05
CA PHE A 136 -12.80 5.85 4.80
C PHE A 136 -14.08 5.57 5.57
N ASP A 137 -14.55 4.34 5.45
CA ASP A 137 -15.29 3.65 6.50
C ASP A 137 -14.32 2.76 7.30
N GLU A 138 -14.82 2.10 8.34
CA GLU A 138 -14.00 1.23 9.18
C GLU A 138 -13.38 0.06 8.39
N ALA A 139 -14.13 -0.49 7.42
CA ALA A 139 -13.69 -1.61 6.61
C ALA A 139 -12.54 -1.23 5.67
N SER A 140 -12.71 -0.17 4.89
CA SER A 140 -11.71 0.36 3.96
C SER A 140 -10.49 0.92 4.69
N TYR A 141 -10.66 1.52 5.88
CA TYR A 141 -9.52 1.93 6.70
C TYR A 141 -8.71 0.71 7.17
N ASN A 142 -9.37 -0.33 7.69
CA ASN A 142 -8.68 -1.55 8.10
C ASN A 142 -8.02 -2.25 6.90
N SER A 143 -8.67 -2.28 5.73
CA SER A 143 -8.07 -2.79 4.48
C SER A 143 -6.83 -1.98 4.06
N PHE A 144 -6.87 -0.65 4.22
CA PHE A 144 -5.73 0.23 3.93
C PHE A 144 -4.51 -0.06 4.81
N ILE A 145 -4.73 -0.30 6.10
CA ILE A 145 -3.66 -0.67 7.04
C ILE A 145 -3.17 -2.10 6.75
N ASP A 146 -4.07 -3.05 6.51
CA ASP A 146 -3.71 -4.44 6.22
C ASP A 146 -2.90 -4.57 4.92
N LEU A 147 -3.24 -3.82 3.87
CA LEU A 147 -2.44 -3.77 2.64
C LEU A 147 -1.01 -3.29 2.92
N GLN A 148 -0.84 -2.23 3.73
CA GLN A 148 0.48 -1.73 4.10
C GLN A 148 1.29 -2.79 4.85
N ASP A 149 0.68 -3.47 5.81
CA ASP A 149 1.33 -4.52 6.60
C ASP A 149 1.71 -5.73 5.73
N LYS A 150 0.85 -6.15 4.80
CA LYS A 150 1.16 -7.22 3.83
C LYS A 150 2.30 -6.85 2.89
N LEU A 151 2.31 -5.64 2.35
CA LEU A 151 3.41 -5.13 1.53
C LEU A 151 4.70 -5.06 2.34
N HIS A 152 4.64 -4.58 3.60
CA HIS A 152 5.77 -4.54 4.53
C HIS A 152 6.35 -5.92 4.79
N GLN A 153 5.51 -6.94 4.98
CA GLN A 153 5.94 -8.30 5.24
C GLN A 153 6.57 -8.96 4.01
N ASN A 154 6.03 -8.72 2.82
CA ASN A 154 6.43 -9.37 1.57
C ASN A 154 7.47 -8.55 0.78
N ILE A 155 7.04 -7.73 -0.20
CA ILE A 155 7.93 -7.06 -1.16
C ILE A 155 8.94 -6.12 -0.48
N CYS A 156 8.56 -5.53 0.66
CA CYS A 156 9.41 -4.64 1.44
C CYS A 156 10.44 -5.38 2.32
N ARG A 157 10.35 -6.71 2.43
CA ARG A 157 11.15 -7.57 3.32
C ARG A 157 11.22 -7.06 4.76
N ARG A 158 10.07 -7.05 5.44
CA ARG A 158 9.91 -6.55 6.82
C ARG A 158 10.50 -5.15 7.00
N ARG A 159 10.14 -4.25 6.08
CA ARG A 159 10.58 -2.84 6.00
C ARG A 159 12.06 -2.59 5.66
N THR A 160 12.85 -3.65 5.46
CA THR A 160 14.29 -3.53 5.15
C THR A 160 14.53 -2.82 3.83
N LEU A 161 13.73 -3.12 2.79
CA LEU A 161 13.90 -2.53 1.46
C LEU A 161 13.08 -1.26 1.25
N VAL A 162 11.84 -1.24 1.73
CA VAL A 162 10.89 -0.13 1.58
C VAL A 162 10.11 0.01 2.89
N ALA A 163 9.87 1.23 3.34
CA ALA A 163 9.02 1.50 4.49
C ALA A 163 8.02 2.59 4.11
N ILE A 164 6.74 2.25 4.23
CA ILE A 164 5.60 3.11 3.91
C ILE A 164 5.24 3.88 5.17
N GLY A 165 5.13 5.19 5.05
CA GLY A 165 4.42 6.06 5.99
C GLY A 165 3.18 6.62 5.33
N THR A 166 2.18 6.91 6.16
CA THR A 166 0.90 7.47 5.76
C THR A 166 0.49 8.51 6.77
N HIS A 167 0.15 9.69 6.27
CA HIS A 167 0.02 10.88 7.07
C HIS A 167 -1.25 11.64 6.72
N ASP A 168 -1.93 12.17 7.75
CA ASP A 168 -2.99 13.14 7.56
C ASP A 168 -2.37 14.47 7.08
N LEU A 169 -2.52 14.76 5.80
CA LEU A 169 -1.95 15.94 5.16
C LEU A 169 -2.54 17.24 5.71
N ASP A 170 -3.78 17.22 6.21
CA ASP A 170 -4.45 18.42 6.73
C ASP A 170 -3.81 18.92 8.04
N THR A 171 -3.04 18.06 8.70
CA THR A 171 -2.25 18.40 9.91
C THR A 171 -0.85 18.95 9.58
N LEU A 172 -0.41 18.87 8.32
CA LEU A 172 0.97 19.12 7.93
C LEU A 172 1.11 20.33 7.00
N GLN A 173 2.32 20.88 6.90
CA GLN A 173 2.61 21.97 5.97
C GLN A 173 3.88 21.73 5.16
N GLY A 174 3.74 21.57 3.84
CA GLY A 174 4.88 21.50 2.93
C GLY A 174 5.66 22.84 2.82
N PRO A 175 6.88 22.82 2.24
CA PRO A 175 7.58 21.65 1.70
C PRO A 175 8.09 20.71 2.80
N PHE A 176 8.29 19.44 2.42
CA PHE A 176 8.81 18.40 3.29
C PHE A 176 10.31 18.21 3.09
N THR A 177 10.99 17.66 4.10
CA THR A 177 12.42 17.34 4.04
C THR A 177 12.67 15.91 4.52
N TYR A 178 13.46 15.16 3.76
CA TYR A 178 13.97 13.85 4.15
C TYR A 178 15.44 13.97 4.53
N GLU A 179 15.74 13.75 5.80
CA GLU A 179 17.05 13.98 6.40
C GLU A 179 17.57 12.70 7.07
N ALA A 180 18.89 12.64 7.34
CA ALA A 180 19.46 11.62 8.21
C ALA A 180 20.35 12.29 9.26
N LEU A 181 19.97 12.13 10.52
CA LEU A 181 20.51 12.89 11.65
C LEU A 181 21.21 11.97 12.65
N SER A 182 22.27 12.46 13.29
CA SER A 182 22.94 11.67 14.33
C SER A 182 22.01 11.44 15.53
N PRO A 183 21.84 10.18 15.98
CA PRO A 183 20.91 9.85 17.05
C PRO A 183 21.31 10.52 18.37
N LYS A 184 22.61 10.72 18.62
CA LYS A 184 23.15 11.32 19.88
C LYS A 184 22.98 12.83 19.98
N LYS A 185 22.64 13.52 18.89
CA LYS A 185 22.58 15.00 18.83
C LYS A 185 21.16 15.55 18.72
N HIS A 186 20.16 14.71 18.43
CA HIS A 186 18.81 15.17 18.11
C HIS A 186 17.77 14.43 18.96
N LYS A 187 16.82 15.19 19.49
CA LYS A 187 15.68 14.67 20.23
C LYS A 187 14.52 14.40 19.27
N PHE A 188 13.88 13.26 19.45
CA PHE A 188 12.71 12.77 18.74
C PHE A 188 11.54 12.63 19.71
N CYS A 189 10.36 13.06 19.28
CA CYS A 189 9.13 12.74 20.00
C CYS A 189 8.60 11.41 19.45
N ALA A 190 8.31 10.46 20.33
CA ALA A 190 7.81 9.16 19.93
C ALA A 190 6.69 8.73 20.86
N THR A 191 5.77 7.93 20.33
CA THR A 191 4.55 7.53 21.04
C THR A 191 4.58 6.06 21.42
N GLU A 192 4.09 5.76 22.63
CA GLU A 192 4.04 4.41 23.19
C GLU A 192 2.62 3.79 23.15
N THR A 193 1.56 4.58 22.91
CA THR A 193 0.18 4.06 22.85
C THR A 193 -0.71 5.07 22.13
N GLY A 194 -1.61 4.59 21.28
CA GLY A 194 -2.34 5.41 20.31
C GLY A 194 -3.39 6.34 20.90
N ASN A 195 -2.99 7.48 21.47
CA ASN A 195 -3.80 8.68 21.60
C ASN A 195 -2.91 9.92 21.82
N LEU A 196 -3.16 10.96 21.01
CA LEU A 196 -2.73 12.36 21.16
C LEU A 196 -1.21 12.61 21.27
N CYS A 197 -0.61 13.08 20.16
CA CYS A 197 0.53 14.00 20.26
C CYS A 197 -0.04 15.40 20.51
N TYR A 198 -0.36 15.71 21.76
CA TYR A 198 -0.30 17.10 22.17
C TYR A 198 1.14 17.36 22.55
N ASP A 199 1.68 18.45 22.00
CA ASP A 199 2.63 19.26 22.74
C ASP A 199 2.20 19.25 24.24
N ILE A 200 3.13 19.09 25.18
CA ILE A 200 2.96 19.48 26.61
C ILE A 200 2.57 18.42 27.69
N TYR A 201 2.03 17.20 27.48
CA TYR A 201 1.53 16.39 28.64
C TYR A 201 1.95 14.90 28.82
N PHE A 202 3.02 14.46 28.15
CA PHE A 202 3.94 13.45 28.71
C PHE A 202 5.36 13.97 28.43
N GLU A 203 6.03 14.51 29.46
CA GLU A 203 7.30 15.26 29.37
C GLU A 203 8.53 14.41 29.00
N LYS A 204 8.48 13.56 27.98
CA LYS A 204 9.68 12.83 27.53
C LYS A 204 9.88 12.95 26.03
N SER A 205 10.53 14.04 25.64
CA SER A 205 11.31 14.07 24.41
C SER A 205 12.42 13.02 24.55
N PHE A 206 12.37 11.93 23.80
CA PHE A 206 13.44 10.93 23.80
C PHE A 206 14.55 11.38 22.87
N ARG A 207 15.80 11.11 23.22
CA ARG A 207 16.85 11.09 22.20
C ARG A 207 16.66 9.84 21.32
N ALA A 208 17.07 9.87 20.06
CA ALA A 208 16.79 8.76 19.13
C ALA A 208 17.31 7.40 19.62
N ASP A 209 18.45 7.39 20.30
CA ASP A 209 19.03 6.19 20.93
C ASP A 209 18.26 5.74 22.18
N GLU A 210 17.76 6.67 22.99
CA GLU A 210 16.86 6.35 24.11
C GLU A 210 15.55 5.75 23.59
N LEU A 211 15.06 6.25 22.46
CA LEU A 211 13.88 5.72 21.80
C LEU A 211 14.08 4.29 21.30
N MET A 212 15.26 3.99 20.73
CA MET A 212 15.59 2.64 20.32
C MET A 212 15.67 1.70 21.52
N GLU A 213 16.27 2.14 22.63
CA GLU A 213 16.33 1.33 23.85
C GLU A 213 14.93 1.06 24.42
N PHE A 214 14.08 2.08 24.44
CA PHE A 214 12.71 1.98 24.87
C PHE A 214 11.90 0.97 24.05
N TYR A 215 12.02 0.98 22.72
CA TYR A 215 11.31 0.02 21.88
C TYR A 215 11.88 -1.41 21.90
N LYS A 216 13.00 -1.69 22.59
CA LYS A 216 13.50 -3.07 22.74
C LYS A 216 12.57 -3.95 23.57
N SER A 217 11.72 -3.36 24.42
CA SER A 217 10.68 -4.07 25.15
C SER A 217 9.38 -4.22 24.35
N ASP A 218 9.19 -3.45 23.28
CA ASP A 218 7.97 -3.47 22.47
C ASP A 218 7.93 -4.69 21.54
N MET A 219 6.90 -5.53 21.67
CA MET A 219 6.79 -6.77 20.90
C MET A 219 6.59 -6.54 19.38
N LYS A 220 6.01 -5.40 18.99
CA LYS A 220 5.70 -5.08 17.59
C LYS A 220 6.84 -4.36 16.89
N LEU A 221 7.54 -3.46 17.59
CA LEU A 221 8.57 -2.60 17.00
C LEU A 221 9.98 -3.17 17.15
N LYS A 222 10.27 -3.97 18.19
CA LYS A 222 11.57 -4.61 18.40
C LYS A 222 12.10 -5.33 17.15
N LYS A 223 11.21 -5.98 16.40
CA LYS A 223 11.56 -6.69 15.17
C LYS A 223 12.11 -5.80 14.05
N PHE A 224 11.98 -4.48 14.12
CA PHE A 224 12.45 -3.54 13.10
C PHE A 224 13.64 -2.68 13.53
N LEU A 225 13.97 -2.60 14.82
CA LEU A 225 15.03 -1.73 15.33
C LEU A 225 16.40 -2.03 14.70
N HIS A 226 16.70 -3.32 14.51
CA HIS A 226 17.92 -3.81 13.90
C HIS A 226 18.22 -3.24 12.50
N ILE A 227 17.22 -2.69 11.81
CA ILE A 227 17.39 -2.11 10.46
C ILE A 227 18.27 -0.86 10.50
N ILE A 228 18.15 -0.04 11.56
CA ILE A 228 18.88 1.23 11.67
C ILE A 228 19.63 1.44 12.99
N GLU A 229 19.45 0.58 14.00
CA GLU A 229 20.04 0.78 15.35
C GLU A 229 21.55 0.98 15.35
N ASN A 230 22.28 0.33 14.44
CA ASN A 230 23.74 0.38 14.34
C ASN A 230 24.24 1.50 13.39
N SER A 231 23.33 2.25 12.78
CA SER A 231 23.67 3.34 11.87
C SER A 231 24.15 4.57 12.65
N PRO A 232 25.17 5.31 12.16
CA PRO A 232 25.59 6.57 12.76
C PRO A 232 24.58 7.70 12.59
N VAL A 233 23.58 7.51 11.72
CA VAL A 233 22.50 8.46 11.42
C VAL A 233 21.16 7.75 11.35
N PHE A 234 20.10 8.37 11.83
CA PHE A 234 18.73 7.88 11.68
C PHE A 234 17.96 8.76 10.69
N PRO A 235 17.16 8.16 9.80
CA PRO A 235 16.44 8.89 8.79
C PRO A 235 15.15 9.46 9.38
N VAL A 236 14.76 10.66 8.97
CA VAL A 236 13.66 11.43 9.54
C VAL A 236 12.99 12.24 8.46
N ILE A 237 11.67 12.36 8.53
CA ILE A 237 10.92 13.25 7.65
C ILE A 237 10.31 14.39 8.47
N TYR A 238 10.49 15.61 7.97
CA TYR A 238 9.94 16.83 8.57
C TYR A 238 9.06 17.61 7.59
N ASP A 239 8.10 18.35 8.13
CA ASP A 239 7.40 19.42 7.43
C ASP A 239 8.17 20.76 7.48
N SER A 240 7.58 21.81 6.91
CA SER A 240 8.16 23.16 6.91
C SER A 240 8.26 23.80 8.30
N LYS A 241 7.47 23.35 9.26
CA LYS A 241 7.50 23.77 10.68
C LYS A 241 8.45 22.94 11.54
N ARG A 242 9.17 21.97 10.95
CA ARG A 242 10.01 21.00 11.66
C ARG A 242 9.23 20.04 12.57
N THR A 243 7.96 19.82 12.28
CA THR A 243 7.16 18.73 12.82
C THR A 243 7.67 17.41 12.27
N VAL A 244 7.88 16.41 13.12
CA VAL A 244 8.32 15.07 12.70
C VAL A 244 7.12 14.30 12.12
N LEU A 245 7.20 13.93 10.84
CA LEU A 245 6.22 13.06 10.20
C LEU A 245 6.48 11.61 10.55
N SER A 246 7.73 11.14 10.43
CA SER A 246 8.08 9.74 10.68
C SER A 246 9.57 9.59 10.99
N LEU A 247 9.91 8.49 11.65
CA LEU A 247 11.27 7.96 11.83
C LEU A 247 11.36 6.62 11.07
N PRO A 248 11.57 6.64 9.73
CA PRO A 248 11.62 5.41 8.96
C PRO A 248 12.79 4.51 9.40
N PRO A 249 12.69 3.18 9.28
CA PRO A 249 11.51 2.38 8.98
C PRO A 249 10.72 1.98 10.24
N ILE A 250 10.88 2.70 11.35
CA ILE A 250 10.42 2.26 12.68
C ILE A 250 8.97 2.68 12.94
N ILE A 251 8.69 3.98 13.00
CA ILE A 251 7.41 4.51 13.46
C ILE A 251 7.04 5.82 12.76
N ASN A 252 5.73 6.06 12.63
CA ASN A 252 5.16 7.33 12.20
C ASN A 252 4.97 8.26 13.41
N GLY A 253 5.00 9.57 13.15
CA GLY A 253 4.71 10.61 14.12
C GLY A 253 3.21 10.71 14.36
N ALA A 254 2.82 10.82 15.63
CA ALA A 254 1.42 10.84 16.03
C ALA A 254 0.68 12.14 15.67
N HIS A 255 1.40 13.23 15.38
CA HIS A 255 0.78 14.49 14.94
C HIS A 255 -0.01 14.32 13.63
N SER A 256 0.54 13.51 12.72
CA SER A 256 0.01 13.24 11.40
C SER A 256 -0.62 11.85 11.28
N ALA A 257 -1.03 11.23 12.39
CA ALA A 257 -1.66 9.91 12.33
C ALA A 257 -2.99 9.99 11.56
N ILE A 258 -3.18 9.09 10.60
CA ILE A 258 -4.44 8.99 9.87
C ILE A 258 -5.55 8.44 10.77
N THR A 259 -6.78 8.88 10.53
CA THR A 259 -7.99 8.42 11.23
C THR A 259 -9.13 8.25 10.23
N LEU A 260 -10.28 7.73 10.66
CA LEU A 260 -11.50 7.67 9.84
C LEU A 260 -11.99 9.04 9.34
N LYS A 261 -11.53 10.15 9.97
CA LYS A 261 -11.89 11.51 9.57
C LYS A 261 -10.93 12.10 8.52
N THR A 262 -9.77 11.50 8.31
CA THR A 262 -8.75 12.00 7.40
C THR A 262 -9.30 12.04 5.97
N LYS A 263 -9.13 13.19 5.31
CA LYS A 263 -9.56 13.41 3.92
C LYS A 263 -8.41 13.45 2.95
N ASN A 264 -7.25 13.92 3.38
CA ASN A 264 -6.08 14.04 2.51
C ASN A 264 -4.96 13.19 3.10
N VAL A 265 -4.55 12.14 2.39
CA VAL A 265 -3.50 11.22 2.84
C VAL A 265 -2.24 11.50 2.06
N PHE A 266 -1.20 11.98 2.73
CA PHE A 266 0.15 12.03 2.20
C PHE A 266 0.84 10.69 2.47
N ILE A 267 1.39 10.08 1.43
CA ILE A 267 2.02 8.77 1.48
C ILE A 267 3.47 8.94 1.06
N GLU A 268 4.39 8.44 1.86
CA GLU A 268 5.81 8.42 1.56
C GLU A 268 6.42 7.04 1.76
N CYS A 269 7.24 6.62 0.80
CA CYS A 269 7.94 5.34 0.85
C CYS A 269 9.45 5.59 0.84
N THR A 270 10.11 5.37 1.98
CA THR A 270 11.59 5.44 2.06
C THR A 270 12.21 4.08 1.77
N ALA A 271 13.30 4.05 1.02
CA ALA A 271 13.80 2.80 0.48
C ALA A 271 15.31 2.74 0.25
N THR A 272 15.81 1.50 0.23
CA THR A 272 17.12 1.13 -0.32
C THR A 272 17.01 0.64 -1.77
N ASP A 273 15.80 0.26 -2.21
CA ASP A 273 15.49 -0.19 -3.57
C ASP A 273 14.39 0.70 -4.17
N LEU A 274 14.76 1.55 -5.14
CA LEU A 274 13.85 2.50 -5.78
C LEU A 274 12.73 1.81 -6.58
N THR A 275 13.04 0.73 -7.28
CA THR A 275 12.06 -0.01 -8.09
C THR A 275 10.95 -0.57 -7.21
N LYS A 276 11.31 -1.17 -6.07
CA LYS A 276 10.33 -1.66 -5.10
C LYS A 276 9.54 -0.53 -4.46
N ALA A 277 10.18 0.61 -4.19
CA ALA A 277 9.49 1.78 -3.65
C ALA A 277 8.40 2.28 -4.61
N ASN A 278 8.70 2.36 -5.91
CA ASN A 278 7.73 2.71 -6.94
C ASN A 278 6.58 1.70 -7.02
N ILE A 279 6.87 0.40 -7.04
CA ILE A 279 5.83 -0.64 -7.06
C ILE A 279 4.91 -0.50 -5.83
N VAL A 280 5.49 -0.37 -4.64
CA VAL A 280 4.73 -0.23 -3.39
C VAL A 280 3.87 1.02 -3.38
N LEU A 281 4.44 2.18 -3.74
CA LEU A 281 3.69 3.44 -3.81
C LEU A 281 2.54 3.31 -4.81
N ASN A 282 2.84 2.83 -6.02
CA ASN A 282 1.86 2.65 -7.08
C ASN A 282 0.74 1.71 -6.63
N THR A 283 1.04 0.54 -6.06
CA THR A 283 0.01 -0.38 -5.55
C THR A 283 -0.92 0.29 -4.56
N VAL A 284 -0.39 1.01 -3.56
CA VAL A 284 -1.23 1.66 -2.54
C VAL A 284 -2.13 2.74 -3.16
N VAL A 285 -1.56 3.63 -3.99
CA VAL A 285 -2.33 4.74 -4.57
C VAL A 285 -3.33 4.27 -5.63
N THR A 286 -2.98 3.29 -6.47
CA THR A 286 -3.90 2.77 -7.48
C THR A 286 -5.07 2.05 -6.82
N THR A 287 -4.84 1.27 -5.76
CA THR A 287 -5.92 0.58 -5.05
C THR A 287 -6.87 1.57 -4.37
N PHE A 288 -6.34 2.51 -3.58
CA PHE A 288 -7.17 3.36 -2.72
C PHE A 288 -7.65 4.66 -3.36
N SER A 289 -7.14 5.02 -4.54
CA SER A 289 -7.71 6.09 -5.36
C SER A 289 -9.16 5.82 -5.78
N ALA A 290 -9.65 4.58 -5.71
CA ALA A 290 -11.06 4.24 -5.93
C ALA A 290 -12.01 4.87 -4.90
N TYR A 291 -11.50 5.20 -3.70
CA TYR A 291 -12.24 5.84 -2.60
C TYR A 291 -12.09 7.36 -2.55
N CYS A 292 -11.32 7.94 -3.47
CA CYS A 292 -11.19 9.39 -3.60
C CYS A 292 -12.42 9.97 -4.33
N GLN A 293 -12.77 11.22 -4.01
CA GLN A 293 -13.86 11.92 -4.71
C GLN A 293 -13.63 11.94 -6.23
N ARG A 294 -12.39 12.24 -6.66
CA ARG A 294 -11.93 12.02 -8.03
C ARG A 294 -11.29 10.64 -8.12
N LYS A 295 -12.08 9.66 -8.57
CA LYS A 295 -11.66 8.26 -8.63
C LYS A 295 -10.49 8.07 -9.58
N PHE A 296 -9.54 7.23 -9.18
CA PHE A 296 -8.37 6.84 -10.00
C PHE A 296 -7.46 8.01 -10.40
N GLU A 297 -7.56 9.14 -9.69
CA GLU A 297 -6.65 10.28 -9.83
C GLU A 297 -5.79 10.40 -8.58
N VAL A 298 -4.49 10.63 -8.77
CA VAL A 298 -3.51 10.77 -7.68
C VAL A 298 -2.81 12.12 -7.79
N GLU A 299 -2.68 12.83 -6.67
CA GLU A 299 -1.96 14.09 -6.65
C GLU A 299 -0.44 13.85 -6.64
N PRO A 300 0.31 14.40 -7.62
CA PRO A 300 1.74 14.18 -7.72
C PRO A 300 2.55 15.01 -6.73
N VAL A 301 3.69 14.47 -6.32
CA VAL A 301 4.68 15.13 -5.45
C VAL A 301 6.03 15.18 -6.15
N GLU A 302 6.67 16.36 -6.14
CA GLU A 302 8.03 16.53 -6.67
C GLU A 302 9.07 16.17 -5.60
N VAL A 303 9.89 15.15 -5.86
CA VAL A 303 11.02 14.77 -5.01
C VAL A 303 12.30 15.36 -5.59
N ILE A 304 12.96 16.21 -4.81
CA ILE A 304 14.13 17.00 -5.22
C ILE A 304 15.35 16.55 -4.43
N TYR A 305 16.36 16.04 -5.13
CA TYR A 305 17.62 15.58 -4.56
C TYR A 305 18.63 16.73 -4.48
N SER A 306 19.54 16.63 -3.50
CA SER A 306 20.59 17.63 -3.27
C SER A 306 21.59 17.82 -4.42
N ASP A 307 21.65 16.88 -5.37
CA ASP A 307 22.48 16.97 -6.57
C ASP A 307 21.79 17.69 -7.74
N GLY A 308 20.58 18.23 -7.52
CA GLY A 308 19.80 18.97 -8.50
C GLY A 308 18.84 18.11 -9.32
N ARG A 309 18.86 16.77 -9.17
CA ARG A 309 17.86 15.90 -9.82
C ARG A 309 16.49 16.07 -9.17
N SER A 310 15.44 16.12 -9.98
CA SER A 310 14.05 16.16 -9.52
C SER A 310 13.23 15.13 -10.26
N PHE A 311 12.34 14.42 -9.56
CA PHE A 311 11.43 13.44 -10.13
C PHE A 311 10.02 13.68 -9.61
N VAL A 312 9.01 13.41 -10.44
CA VAL A 312 7.60 13.51 -10.05
C VAL A 312 7.09 12.10 -9.78
N TYR A 313 6.47 11.92 -8.63
CA TYR A 313 5.88 10.64 -8.20
C TYR A 313 4.38 10.80 -7.89
N PRO A 314 3.59 9.73 -8.00
CA PRO A 314 3.97 8.42 -8.52
C PRO A 314 4.20 8.43 -10.04
N ASP A 315 5.01 7.50 -10.54
CA ASP A 315 5.11 7.25 -11.99
C ASP A 315 4.06 6.20 -12.37
N LEU A 316 2.96 6.66 -12.96
CA LEU A 316 1.86 5.82 -13.44
C LEU A 316 1.91 5.58 -14.95
N SER A 317 3.09 5.74 -15.56
CA SER A 317 3.26 5.47 -17.00
C SER A 317 2.98 4.01 -17.34
N VAL A 318 2.28 3.81 -18.45
CA VAL A 318 1.94 2.47 -18.94
C VAL A 318 3.12 1.92 -19.74
N TYR A 319 3.54 0.70 -19.40
CA TYR A 319 4.55 -0.02 -20.15
C TYR A 319 3.92 -0.69 -21.38
N ASN A 320 4.37 -0.30 -22.58
CA ASN A 320 3.91 -0.87 -23.83
C ASN A 320 4.92 -1.90 -24.35
N MET A 321 4.43 -3.07 -24.77
CA MET A 321 5.22 -4.13 -25.40
C MET A 321 4.49 -4.65 -26.63
N GLU A 322 5.22 -4.82 -27.73
CA GLU A 322 4.71 -5.50 -28.92
C GLU A 322 5.11 -6.98 -28.91
N VAL A 323 4.14 -7.86 -29.13
CA VAL A 323 4.35 -9.31 -29.14
C VAL A 323 3.70 -9.92 -30.37
N PRO A 324 4.42 -10.74 -31.17
CA PRO A 324 3.84 -11.44 -32.30
C PRO A 324 2.77 -12.44 -31.86
N LEU A 325 1.62 -12.48 -32.55
CA LEU A 325 0.56 -13.46 -32.28
C LEU A 325 1.08 -14.90 -32.35
N SER A 326 1.96 -15.19 -33.30
CA SER A 326 2.58 -16.51 -33.48
C SER A 326 3.40 -16.95 -32.27
N TYR A 327 4.01 -16.01 -31.54
CA TYR A 327 4.74 -16.31 -30.31
C TYR A 327 3.77 -16.76 -29.20
N ILE A 328 2.65 -16.06 -29.04
CA ILE A 328 1.62 -16.38 -28.06
C ILE A 328 1.00 -17.75 -28.36
N THR A 329 0.50 -17.96 -29.58
CA THR A 329 -0.16 -19.21 -29.98
C THR A 329 0.81 -20.40 -29.95
N GLY A 330 2.06 -20.18 -30.38
CA GLY A 330 3.11 -21.20 -30.36
C GLY A 330 3.53 -21.62 -28.95
N THR A 331 3.60 -20.67 -28.00
CA THR A 331 4.02 -20.95 -26.62
C THR A 331 2.90 -21.60 -25.80
N ILE A 332 1.65 -21.12 -25.93
CA ILE A 332 0.51 -21.67 -25.19
C ILE A 332 0.05 -23.01 -25.80
N GLY A 333 0.29 -23.22 -27.11
CA GLY A 333 -0.11 -24.45 -27.81
C GLY A 333 -1.58 -24.47 -28.22
N VAL A 334 -2.20 -23.29 -28.37
CA VAL A 334 -3.61 -23.15 -28.78
C VAL A 334 -3.72 -22.41 -30.11
N SER A 335 -4.62 -22.87 -30.96
CA SER A 335 -4.98 -22.18 -32.21
C SER A 335 -6.10 -21.18 -31.91
N LEU A 336 -5.74 -19.94 -31.63
CA LEU A 336 -6.69 -18.85 -31.39
C LEU A 336 -6.66 -17.85 -32.55
N GLU A 337 -7.85 -17.41 -32.97
CA GLU A 337 -8.00 -16.27 -33.88
C GLU A 337 -7.56 -14.98 -33.16
N ALA A 338 -6.97 -14.04 -33.92
CA ALA A 338 -6.39 -12.82 -33.37
C ALA A 338 -7.37 -12.01 -32.49
N GLU A 339 -8.65 -12.00 -32.85
CA GLU A 339 -9.72 -11.33 -32.11
C GLU A 339 -9.99 -11.95 -30.73
N LYS A 340 -9.85 -13.28 -30.60
CA LYS A 340 -10.01 -13.97 -29.30
C LYS A 340 -8.79 -13.80 -28.41
N VAL A 341 -7.60 -13.68 -29.00
CA VAL A 341 -6.36 -13.36 -28.26
C VAL A 341 -6.37 -11.92 -27.74
N PHE A 342 -7.20 -11.03 -28.29
CA PHE A 342 -7.34 -9.66 -27.82
C PHE A 342 -8.15 -9.54 -26.52
N LEU A 343 -9.21 -10.35 -26.38
CA LEU A 343 -10.11 -10.32 -25.22
C LEU A 343 -9.45 -10.87 -23.94
N ILE A 344 -8.57 -11.87 -24.08
CA ILE A 344 -7.97 -12.60 -22.94
C ILE A 344 -7.01 -11.74 -22.09
N PRO A 345 -6.13 -10.88 -22.66
CA PRO A 345 -5.28 -9.98 -21.89
C PRO A 345 -6.05 -8.83 -21.22
N VAL A 346 -7.14 -8.34 -21.84
CA VAL A 346 -8.03 -7.32 -21.23
C VAL A 346 -8.63 -7.85 -19.93
N VAL A 347 -9.04 -9.12 -19.94
CA VAL A 347 -9.49 -9.90 -18.79
C VAL A 347 -8.40 -10.07 -17.70
N LEU A 348 -7.11 -9.94 -18.06
CA LEU A 348 -5.96 -9.97 -17.14
C LEU A 348 -5.43 -8.57 -16.76
N THR A 349 -6.19 -7.50 -17.00
CA THR A 349 -5.82 -6.10 -16.71
C THR A 349 -4.77 -5.51 -17.66
N LEU A 350 -4.49 -6.16 -18.81
CA LEU A 350 -3.61 -5.63 -19.86
C LEU A 350 -4.46 -4.99 -20.96
N VAL A 351 -4.20 -3.71 -21.27
CA VAL A 351 -4.84 -3.04 -22.42
C VAL A 351 -4.08 -3.42 -23.68
N THR A 352 -4.75 -4.08 -24.62
CA THR A 352 -4.22 -4.46 -25.93
C THR A 352 -4.68 -3.47 -27.00
N ASN A 353 -3.83 -3.18 -27.99
CA ASN A 353 -4.15 -2.37 -29.17
C ASN A 353 -3.52 -2.99 -30.43
N PHE A 354 -4.18 -2.88 -31.59
CA PHE A 354 -3.64 -3.36 -32.85
C PHE A 354 -2.64 -2.34 -33.44
N VAL A 355 -1.42 -2.78 -33.74
CA VAL A 355 -0.49 -2.01 -34.58
C VAL A 355 -0.53 -2.63 -35.98
N HIS A 356 -1.35 -2.06 -36.87
CA HIS A 356 -1.29 -2.42 -38.28
C HIS A 356 0.01 -1.85 -38.82
N THR A 357 1.02 -2.70 -38.96
CA THR A 357 2.08 -2.46 -39.94
C THR A 357 1.42 -2.54 -41.31
N CYS A 358 0.94 -1.39 -41.81
CA CYS A 358 0.71 -1.20 -43.24
C CYS A 358 2.09 -1.30 -43.91
N ALA A 359 2.51 -2.51 -44.24
CA ALA A 359 3.53 -2.72 -45.24
C ALA A 359 2.92 -2.29 -46.59
N PHE A 360 3.05 -1.00 -46.91
CA PHE A 360 3.07 -0.58 -48.31
C PHE A 360 4.40 -1.09 -48.89
N ILE A 361 4.32 -2.18 -49.66
CA ILE A 361 4.81 -2.37 -51.04
C ILE A 361 4.70 -3.85 -51.39
#